data_AF-X8JAE7-F1
#
_entry.id   AF-X8JAE7-F1
#
_cell.length_a   1.000
_cell.length_b   1.000
_cell.length_c   1.000
_cell.angle_alpha   90.00
_cell.angle_beta   90.00
_cell.angle_gamma   90.00
#
_symmetry.space_group_name_H-M   'P 1'
#
loop_
_entity.id
_entity.type
_entity.pdbx_description
1 polymer ?
#
loop_
_entity_poly.entity_id
_entity_poly.type
_entity_poly.pdbx_seq_one_letter_code
_entity_poly.pdbx_strand_id
1 'polypeptide(L)'
;MKWCLSLADKTEFDDRFKAMPEHSNLRHFKTKVSELSQTTGKEHREMEKVFLGVIAGHLPDGVTAAARALLEFIYYAQLPTHTDMTITWLEHALADFHARKHVFIERGAREHFNINKLHSMLHYAAAIRELGALDGYNTESPERLHIDFAKRAYRATNRNDFVSQMVDYLERRERVFKFDAYLKWAIPEYGEHDRRQSEALITKKSPGWHVAKQSPFKPASLPCLESVFGVRWFDYALSEFSEKELGRNIELAAWDALTIFPKATQYLQDDLTLEAGFTDTFHASPHALMTRLSLERRGKRFDTVLIQRERADSSYGIKDHIVGEVRMIFKLPPHCRVDDPLVFVNIFHSPTSDALPPQPTGMYRVRRRRWPAKYSNHYVGQIFFLSDVRRTCHLIPEFGGTRRVYSSNSPPALEAYDSFYLNSFLDWHSFLFLQA
;
A
#
# COMPACT_ATOMS: atom_id res chain seq x y z
N MET A 1 19.46 2.41 5.79
CA MET A 1 19.65 3.19 4.53
C MET A 1 21.06 3.74 4.34
N LYS A 2 21.57 4.68 5.17
CA LYS A 2 22.89 5.30 4.94
C LYS A 2 24.04 4.29 4.75
N TRP A 3 24.08 3.22 5.55
CA TRP A 3 25.09 2.15 5.43
C TRP A 3 24.98 1.35 4.13
N CYS A 4 23.77 1.20 3.59
CA CYS A 4 23.57 0.54 2.30
C CYS A 4 23.94 1.48 1.16
N LEU A 5 23.62 2.78 1.28
CA LEU A 5 23.95 3.79 0.29
C LEU A 5 25.47 4.00 0.15
N SER A 6 26.25 3.83 1.22
CA SER A 6 27.73 3.88 1.14
C SER A 6 28.34 2.69 0.40
N LEU A 7 27.58 1.59 0.22
CA LEU A 7 28.01 0.38 -0.47
C LEU A 7 27.42 0.25 -1.89
N ALA A 8 26.47 1.11 -2.24
CA ALA A 8 25.69 1.07 -3.47
C ALA A 8 26.23 2.03 -4.53
N ASP A 9 26.00 1.74 -5.81
CA ASP A 9 26.04 2.78 -6.83
C ASP A 9 24.85 3.72 -6.63
N LYS A 10 25.13 4.97 -6.28
CA LYS A 10 24.08 5.96 -5.98
C LYS A 10 23.11 6.18 -7.13
N THR A 11 23.63 6.11 -8.36
CA THR A 11 22.81 6.36 -9.55
C THR A 11 21.81 5.24 -9.76
N GLU A 12 22.26 3.99 -9.70
CA GLU A 12 21.37 2.83 -9.77
C GLU A 12 20.39 2.78 -8.59
N PHE A 13 20.83 3.13 -7.38
CA PHE A 13 19.97 3.24 -6.21
C PHE A 13 18.81 4.22 -6.44
N ASP A 14 19.10 5.42 -6.96
CA ASP A 14 18.08 6.43 -7.30
C ASP A 14 17.20 5.99 -8.46
N ASP A 15 17.76 5.35 -9.49
CA ASP A 15 17.01 4.85 -10.65
C ASP A 15 16.00 3.78 -10.23
N ARG A 16 16.36 2.89 -9.30
CA ARG A 16 15.47 1.87 -8.75
C ARG A 16 14.33 2.48 -7.93
N PHE A 17 14.58 3.54 -7.15
CA PHE A 17 13.51 4.28 -6.46
C PHE A 17 12.51 4.90 -7.44
N LYS A 18 13.01 5.51 -8.53
CA LYS A 18 12.16 6.11 -9.58
C LYS A 18 11.41 5.07 -10.40
N ALA A 19 11.96 3.88 -10.54
CA ALA A 19 11.35 2.79 -11.29
C ALA A 19 10.22 2.07 -10.53
N MET A 20 10.01 2.33 -9.23
CA MET A 20 8.96 1.67 -8.47
C MET A 20 7.56 1.94 -9.04
N PRO A 21 6.69 0.91 -9.20
CA PRO A 21 5.29 1.12 -9.55
C PRO A 21 4.58 2.04 -8.56
N GLU A 22 3.64 2.84 -9.06
CA GLU A 22 2.78 3.67 -8.22
C GLU A 22 1.80 2.81 -7.42
N HIS A 23 1.41 3.29 -6.23
CA HIS A 23 0.37 2.68 -5.41
C HIS A 23 -0.33 3.76 -4.57
N SER A 24 -1.61 3.59 -4.25
CA SER A 24 -2.43 4.63 -3.60
C SER A 24 -1.90 5.02 -2.21
N ASN A 25 -1.35 4.05 -1.49
CA ASN A 25 -0.83 4.19 -0.13
C ASN A 25 0.71 4.25 -0.08
N LEU A 26 1.37 4.57 -1.20
CA LEU A 26 2.82 4.67 -1.32
C LEU A 26 3.23 5.97 -2.00
N ARG A 27 4.14 6.72 -1.38
CA ARG A 27 4.77 7.89 -2.01
C ARG A 27 5.74 7.43 -3.10
N HIS A 28 5.55 7.95 -4.30
CA HIS A 28 6.47 7.74 -5.40
C HIS A 28 7.59 8.80 -5.41
N PHE A 29 8.85 8.37 -5.46
CA PHE A 29 10.04 9.22 -5.39
C PHE A 29 10.60 9.48 -6.78
N LYS A 30 10.22 10.62 -7.39
CA LYS A 30 10.71 11.04 -8.72
C LYS A 30 12.07 11.71 -8.69
N THR A 31 12.45 12.28 -7.53
CA THR A 31 13.73 12.93 -7.30
C THR A 31 14.76 11.95 -6.77
N LYS A 32 16.04 12.31 -6.84
CA LYS A 32 17.13 11.51 -6.28
C LYS A 32 16.98 11.43 -4.76
N VAL A 33 16.84 10.21 -4.26
CA VAL A 33 16.68 9.92 -2.83
C VAL A 33 18.04 10.04 -2.13
N SER A 34 19.12 9.74 -2.85
CA SER A 34 20.50 9.81 -2.33
C SER A 34 20.96 11.22 -1.93
N GLU A 35 20.33 12.26 -2.48
CA GLU A 35 20.66 13.67 -2.25
C GLU A 35 19.75 14.34 -1.20
N LEU A 36 18.74 13.64 -0.66
CA LEU A 36 17.83 14.22 0.32
C LEU A 36 18.56 14.53 1.63
N SER A 37 18.59 15.80 2.01
CA SER A 37 19.03 16.27 3.32
C SER A 37 17.83 16.54 4.22
N GLN A 38 17.96 16.25 5.52
CA GLN A 38 16.92 16.51 6.53
C GLN A 38 15.54 15.87 6.21
N THR A 39 15.53 14.60 5.80
CA THR A 39 14.32 13.84 5.54
C THR A 39 13.40 13.77 6.76
N THR A 40 12.12 14.02 6.55
CA THR A 40 11.10 13.95 7.59
C THR A 40 10.83 12.49 8.01
N GLY A 41 10.28 12.27 9.21
CA GLY A 41 9.90 10.92 9.65
C GLY A 41 8.93 10.23 8.68
N LYS A 42 7.98 10.99 8.11
CA LYS A 42 7.06 10.49 7.08
C LYS A 42 7.79 10.05 5.81
N GLU A 43 8.81 10.78 5.38
CA GLU A 43 9.63 10.39 4.22
C GLU A 43 10.40 9.11 4.48
N HIS A 44 10.96 8.95 5.67
CA HIS A 44 11.65 7.72 6.05
C HIS A 44 10.74 6.50 5.99
N ARG A 45 9.54 6.58 6.58
CA ARG A 45 8.55 5.49 6.52
C ARG A 45 8.19 5.12 5.08
N GLU A 46 7.98 6.10 4.21
CA GLU A 46 7.66 5.83 2.80
C GLU A 46 8.83 5.20 2.03
N MET A 47 10.07 5.58 2.32
CA MET A 47 11.23 4.94 1.71
C MET A 47 11.43 3.51 2.23
N GLU A 48 11.19 3.27 3.52
CA GLU A 48 11.29 1.94 4.16
C GLU A 48 10.42 0.91 3.45
N LYS A 49 9.20 1.29 3.02
CA LYS A 49 8.26 0.41 2.32
C LYS A 49 8.80 -0.23 1.04
N VAL A 50 9.76 0.40 0.36
CA VAL A 50 10.35 -0.12 -0.90
C VAL A 50 11.85 -0.40 -0.78
N PHE A 51 12.46 -0.04 0.34
CA PHE A 51 13.90 -0.04 0.52
C PHE A 51 14.54 -1.40 0.24
N LEU A 52 13.93 -2.48 0.71
CA LEU A 52 14.44 -3.82 0.50
C LEU A 52 14.46 -4.21 -0.99
N GLY A 53 13.44 -3.80 -1.73
CA GLY A 53 13.36 -3.97 -3.18
C GLY A 53 14.43 -3.20 -3.94
N VAL A 54 14.76 -1.99 -3.48
CA VAL A 54 15.82 -1.18 -4.09
C VAL A 54 17.18 -1.86 -3.97
N ILE A 55 17.51 -2.41 -2.80
CA ILE A 55 18.83 -3.01 -2.58
C ILE A 55 18.94 -4.47 -3.06
N ALA A 56 17.81 -5.15 -3.31
CA ALA A 56 17.76 -6.54 -3.76
C ALA A 56 18.54 -6.75 -5.08
N GLY A 57 19.57 -7.59 -5.07
CA GLY A 57 20.44 -7.82 -6.23
C GLY A 57 21.32 -6.63 -6.62
N HIS A 58 21.23 -5.49 -5.93
CA HIS A 58 22.17 -4.38 -6.05
C HIS A 58 23.33 -4.51 -5.05
N LEU A 59 22.99 -4.93 -3.83
CA LEU A 59 23.93 -5.16 -2.75
C LEU A 59 24.12 -6.65 -2.50
N PRO A 60 25.27 -7.07 -1.92
CA PRO A 60 25.50 -8.47 -1.57
C PRO A 60 24.40 -9.05 -0.67
N ASP A 61 24.10 -10.33 -0.85
CA ASP A 61 22.99 -10.97 -0.14
C ASP A 61 23.08 -10.86 1.38
N GLY A 62 24.29 -10.92 1.96
CA GLY A 62 24.50 -10.71 3.40
C GLY A 62 24.05 -9.32 3.88
N VAL A 63 24.30 -8.28 3.08
CA VAL A 63 23.88 -6.89 3.39
C VAL A 63 22.36 -6.78 3.30
N THR A 64 21.76 -7.37 2.26
CA THR A 64 20.31 -7.39 2.05
C THR A 64 19.59 -8.15 3.17
N ALA A 65 20.13 -9.30 3.59
CA ALA A 65 19.59 -10.09 4.69
C ALA A 65 19.69 -9.37 6.05
N ALA A 66 20.81 -8.68 6.32
CA ALA A 66 20.94 -7.85 7.52
C ALA A 66 19.94 -6.67 7.51
N ALA A 67 19.77 -6.02 6.36
CA ALA A 67 18.79 -4.94 6.20
C ALA A 67 17.35 -5.45 6.37
N ARG A 68 17.02 -6.62 5.82
CA ARG A 68 15.71 -7.28 6.01
C ARG A 68 15.41 -7.52 7.48
N ALA A 69 16.32 -8.17 8.21
CA ALA A 69 16.12 -8.50 9.63
C ALA A 69 15.85 -7.23 10.48
N LEU A 70 16.58 -6.14 10.22
CA LEU A 70 16.33 -4.87 10.91
C LEU A 70 14.98 -4.26 10.52
N LEU A 71 14.58 -4.36 9.24
CA LEU A 71 13.29 -3.86 8.78
C LEU A 71 12.13 -4.66 9.39
N GLU A 72 12.25 -5.98 9.49
CA GLU A 72 11.30 -6.85 10.18
C GLU A 72 11.16 -6.46 11.65
N PHE A 73 12.28 -6.25 12.36
CA PHE A 73 12.25 -5.75 13.74
C PHE A 73 11.46 -4.43 13.85
N ILE A 74 11.71 -3.48 12.95
CA ILE A 74 11.01 -2.19 12.93
C ILE A 74 9.51 -2.39 12.71
N TYR A 75 9.11 -3.25 11.77
CA TYR A 75 7.70 -3.52 11.48
C TYR A 75 6.99 -4.22 12.65
N TYR A 76 7.62 -5.22 13.27
CA TYR A 76 7.08 -5.86 14.46
C TYR A 76 6.95 -4.87 15.62
N ALA A 77 7.96 -4.02 15.86
CA ALA A 77 7.93 -3.03 16.94
C ALA A 77 6.84 -1.95 16.74
N GLN A 78 6.36 -1.75 15.51
CA GLN A 78 5.32 -0.78 15.18
C GLN A 78 3.91 -1.36 15.22
N LEU A 79 3.75 -2.64 15.56
CA LEU A 79 2.42 -3.24 15.63
C LEU A 79 1.59 -2.56 16.73
N PRO A 80 0.32 -2.21 16.44
CA PRO A 80 -0.58 -1.59 17.42
C PRO A 80 -1.01 -2.57 18.52
N THR A 81 -0.83 -3.87 18.30
CA THR A 81 -1.19 -4.92 19.25
C THR A 81 -0.19 -6.06 19.13
N HIS A 82 0.17 -6.63 20.28
CA HIS A 82 1.14 -7.70 20.38
C HIS A 82 0.55 -8.94 21.03
N THR A 83 0.88 -10.10 20.46
CA THR A 83 0.74 -11.41 21.09
C THR A 83 2.12 -11.96 21.45
N ASP A 84 2.19 -12.99 22.30
CA ASP A 84 3.45 -13.68 22.62
C ASP A 84 4.20 -14.14 21.36
N MET A 85 3.44 -14.56 20.33
CA MET A 85 4.01 -14.94 19.03
C MET A 85 4.69 -13.76 18.35
N THR A 86 4.03 -12.60 18.25
CA THR A 86 4.62 -11.41 17.61
C THR A 86 5.82 -10.86 18.38
N ILE A 87 5.83 -10.98 19.72
CA ILE A 87 6.98 -10.58 20.54
C ILE A 87 8.15 -11.54 20.31
N THR A 88 7.87 -12.84 20.18
CA THR A 88 8.87 -13.83 19.80
C THR A 88 9.47 -13.49 18.43
N TRP A 89 8.63 -13.19 17.43
CA TRP A 89 9.11 -12.77 16.10
C TRP A 89 9.95 -11.48 16.14
N LEU A 90 9.58 -10.51 16.98
CA LEU A 90 10.37 -9.30 17.22
C LEU A 90 11.77 -9.64 17.78
N GLU A 91 11.85 -10.50 18.80
CA GLU A 91 13.11 -10.94 19.41
C GLU A 91 13.98 -11.70 18.40
N HIS A 92 13.38 -12.60 17.60
CA HIS A 92 14.07 -13.32 16.53
C HIS A 92 14.62 -12.39 15.44
N ALA A 93 13.84 -11.41 14.98
CA ALA A 93 14.30 -10.44 13.98
C ALA A 93 15.51 -9.63 14.48
N LEU A 94 15.52 -9.26 15.77
CA LEU A 94 16.67 -8.57 16.37
C LEU A 94 17.90 -9.48 16.45
N ALA A 95 17.71 -10.73 16.89
CA ALA A 95 18.79 -11.72 16.96
C ALA A 95 19.41 -11.96 15.56
N ASP A 96 18.57 -12.11 14.54
CA ASP A 96 18.98 -12.28 13.15
C ASP A 96 19.77 -11.07 12.63
N PHE A 97 19.34 -9.85 12.96
CA PHE A 97 20.10 -8.64 12.63
C PHE A 97 21.47 -8.66 13.32
N HIS A 98 21.53 -8.99 14.61
CA HIS A 98 22.78 -9.05 15.37
C HIS A 98 23.76 -10.09 14.84
N ALA A 99 23.27 -11.24 14.37
CA ALA A 99 24.09 -12.26 13.74
C ALA A 99 24.70 -11.78 12.41
N ARG A 100 24.01 -10.92 11.65
CA ARG A 100 24.40 -10.53 10.28
C ARG A 100 25.05 -9.16 10.18
N LYS A 101 24.87 -8.26 11.16
CA LYS A 101 25.30 -6.85 11.07
C LYS A 101 26.80 -6.66 10.82
N HIS A 102 27.63 -7.64 11.19
CA HIS A 102 29.08 -7.61 10.97
C HIS A 102 29.46 -7.40 9.49
N VAL A 103 28.60 -7.80 8.55
CA VAL A 103 28.79 -7.55 7.11
C VAL A 103 29.00 -6.07 6.77
N PHE A 104 28.41 -5.14 7.54
CA PHE A 104 28.62 -3.71 7.32
C PHE A 104 30.00 -3.23 7.78
N ILE A 105 30.62 -3.93 8.74
CA ILE A 105 31.99 -3.66 9.19
C ILE A 105 32.98 -4.20 8.17
N GLU A 106 32.82 -5.46 7.77
CA GLU A 106 33.69 -6.11 6.76
C GLU A 106 33.72 -5.35 5.43
N ARG A 107 32.60 -4.74 5.06
CA ARG A 107 32.46 -3.94 3.84
C ARG A 107 32.88 -2.48 4.01
N GLY A 108 33.33 -2.07 5.19
CA GLY A 108 33.78 -0.70 5.48
C GLY A 108 32.65 0.35 5.52
N ALA A 109 31.37 -0.06 5.60
CA ALA A 109 30.25 0.88 5.74
C ALA A 109 30.17 1.49 7.14
N ARG A 110 30.78 0.83 8.15
CA ARG A 110 30.77 1.27 9.55
C ARG A 110 31.90 0.63 10.35
N GLU A 111 32.42 1.32 11.36
CA GLU A 111 33.47 0.77 12.24
C GLU A 111 32.94 -0.09 13.39
N HIS A 112 31.87 0.35 14.07
CA HIS A 112 31.29 -0.37 15.21
C HIS A 112 29.77 -0.14 15.35
N PHE A 113 29.08 -1.00 16.10
CA PHE A 113 27.64 -0.92 16.35
C PHE A 113 27.25 -0.39 17.75
N ASN A 114 28.16 0.26 18.46
CA ASN A 114 27.86 1.00 19.70
C ASN A 114 26.98 2.22 19.40
N ILE A 115 25.69 1.98 19.18
CA ILE A 115 24.67 2.98 18.86
C ILE A 115 23.59 2.86 19.93
N ASN A 116 23.33 3.94 20.67
CA ASN A 116 22.32 3.94 21.74
C ASN A 116 20.96 3.43 21.26
N LYS A 117 20.54 3.82 20.05
CA LYS A 117 19.29 3.36 19.43
C LYS A 117 19.27 1.87 19.10
N LEU A 118 20.41 1.23 18.84
CA LEU A 118 20.45 -0.22 18.65
C LEU A 118 20.49 -0.95 19.99
N HIS A 119 21.19 -0.38 20.99
CA HIS A 119 21.18 -0.93 22.34
C HIS A 119 19.76 -0.90 22.94
N SER A 120 19.02 0.20 22.75
CA SER A 120 17.65 0.31 23.25
C SER A 120 16.70 -0.74 22.69
N MET A 121 16.93 -1.24 21.47
CA MET A 121 16.12 -2.30 20.85
C MET A 121 16.10 -3.58 21.67
N LEU A 122 17.16 -3.87 22.44
CA LEU A 122 17.23 -5.04 23.33
C LEU A 122 16.18 -5.01 24.44
N HIS A 123 15.65 -3.83 24.77
CA HIS A 123 14.67 -3.64 25.85
C HIS A 123 13.22 -3.59 25.34
N TYR A 124 13.01 -3.61 24.02
CA TYR A 124 11.67 -3.41 23.45
C TYR A 124 10.71 -4.53 23.85
N ALA A 125 11.13 -5.79 23.82
CA ALA A 125 10.26 -6.90 24.18
C ALA A 125 9.83 -6.87 25.66
N ALA A 126 10.72 -6.47 26.57
CA ALA A 126 10.38 -6.27 27.97
C ALA A 126 9.42 -5.08 28.15
N ALA A 127 9.74 -3.94 27.52
CA ALA A 127 8.90 -2.75 27.56
C ALA A 127 7.49 -3.00 26.99
N ILE A 128 7.37 -3.79 25.92
CA ILE A 128 6.06 -4.16 25.35
C ILE A 128 5.24 -5.00 26.34
N ARG A 129 5.86 -5.95 27.04
CA ARG A 129 5.18 -6.77 28.06
C ARG A 129 4.76 -5.96 29.29
N GLU A 130 5.55 -4.96 29.68
CA GLU A 130 5.30 -4.15 30.88
C GLU A 130 4.35 -2.97 30.63
N LEU A 131 4.48 -2.30 29.49
CA LEU A 131 3.85 -1.01 29.19
C LEU A 131 2.84 -1.06 28.03
N GLY A 132 2.77 -2.18 27.30
CA GLY A 132 1.95 -2.33 26.10
C GLY A 132 2.66 -1.88 24.82
N ALA A 133 1.90 -1.75 23.73
CA ALA A 133 2.43 -1.38 22.42
C ALA A 133 3.17 -0.04 22.43
N LEU A 134 4.21 0.07 21.59
CA LEU A 134 5.16 1.19 21.57
C LEU A 134 4.54 2.52 21.09
N ASP A 135 3.39 2.47 20.42
CA ASP A 135 2.63 3.63 19.98
C ASP A 135 2.04 4.43 21.16
N GLY A 136 1.71 3.76 22.27
CA GLY A 136 1.10 4.35 23.46
C GLY A 136 2.00 5.33 24.25
N TYR A 137 3.32 5.27 24.07
CA TYR A 137 4.28 6.10 24.82
C TYR A 137 5.38 6.69 23.93
N ASN A 138 5.12 6.84 22.63
CA ASN A 138 6.00 7.56 21.74
C ASN A 138 5.87 9.09 21.90
N THR A 139 6.77 9.84 21.25
CA THR A 139 6.79 11.31 21.32
C THR A 139 6.01 11.99 20.18
N GLU A 140 5.31 11.24 19.33
CA GLU A 140 4.61 11.80 18.16
C GLU A 140 3.40 12.63 18.57
N SER A 141 2.66 12.16 19.58
CA SER A 141 1.52 12.89 20.15
C SER A 141 1.93 14.25 20.73
N PRO A 142 2.94 14.34 21.63
CA PRO A 142 3.49 15.63 22.06
C PRO A 142 4.01 16.51 20.90
N GLU A 143 4.70 15.93 19.90
CA GLU A 143 5.20 16.71 18.76
C GLU A 143 4.06 17.28 17.90
N ARG A 144 2.96 16.53 17.75
CA ARG A 144 1.75 17.00 17.03
C ARG A 144 1.15 18.23 17.71
N LEU A 145 1.15 18.27 19.04
CA LEU A 145 0.65 19.40 19.81
C LEU A 145 1.44 20.70 19.54
N HIS A 146 2.69 20.63 19.08
CA HIS A 146 3.41 21.84 18.64
C HIS A 146 2.74 22.55 17.45
N ILE A 147 1.96 21.84 16.63
CA ILE A 147 1.19 22.48 15.55
C ILE A 147 0.13 23.41 16.14
N ASP A 148 -0.61 22.92 17.12
CA ASP A 148 -1.73 23.64 17.71
C ASP A 148 -1.29 24.68 18.73
N PHE A 149 -0.35 24.33 19.60
CA PHE A 149 0.07 25.18 20.71
C PHE A 149 1.19 26.15 20.37
N ALA A 150 2.10 25.80 19.46
CA ALA A 150 3.20 26.69 19.08
C ALA A 150 2.96 27.34 17.71
N LYS A 151 2.83 26.56 16.64
CA LYS A 151 2.83 27.09 15.25
C LYS A 151 1.58 27.92 14.94
N ARG A 152 0.38 27.45 15.30
CA ARG A 152 -0.86 28.20 15.11
C ARG A 152 -0.91 29.46 15.98
N ALA A 153 -0.52 29.34 17.25
CA ALA A 153 -0.43 30.47 18.17
C ALA A 153 0.55 31.53 17.66
N TYR A 154 1.78 31.15 17.29
CA TYR A 154 2.78 32.07 16.75
C TYR A 154 2.29 32.79 15.48
N ARG A 155 1.64 32.06 14.56
CA ARG A 155 1.06 32.65 13.34
C ARG A 155 -0.07 33.65 13.61
N ALA A 156 -0.75 33.53 14.75
CA ALA A 156 -1.81 34.45 15.16
C ALA A 156 -1.28 35.73 15.83
N THR A 157 0.03 35.80 16.12
CA THR A 157 0.68 36.98 16.70
C THR A 157 1.16 37.96 15.63
N ASN A 158 1.50 39.18 16.05
CA ASN A 158 2.20 40.15 15.22
C ASN A 158 3.73 39.87 15.08
N ARG A 159 4.24 38.77 15.68
CA ARG A 159 5.65 38.34 15.73
C ARG A 159 6.62 39.25 16.49
N ASN A 160 6.11 40.26 17.21
CA ASN A 160 6.88 41.11 18.11
C ASN A 160 6.44 40.86 19.55
N ASP A 161 7.37 40.53 20.46
CA ASP A 161 7.04 40.09 21.82
C ASP A 161 5.88 39.07 21.85
N PHE A 162 6.05 38.01 21.05
CA PHE A 162 4.96 37.11 20.67
C PHE A 162 4.55 36.14 21.79
N VAL A 163 5.34 35.99 22.87
CA VAL A 163 5.07 35.00 23.92
C VAL A 163 3.75 35.31 24.63
N SER A 164 3.57 36.55 25.09
CA SER A 164 2.33 36.98 25.75
C SER A 164 1.11 36.84 24.83
N GLN A 165 1.27 37.20 23.56
CA GLN A 165 0.21 37.05 22.55
C GLN A 165 -0.14 35.57 22.28
N MET A 166 0.85 34.68 22.29
CA MET A 166 0.60 33.24 22.18
C MET A 166 -0.17 32.72 23.39
N VAL A 167 0.17 33.15 24.61
CA VAL A 167 -0.56 32.78 25.84
C VAL A 167 -2.01 33.24 25.73
N ASP A 168 -2.26 34.50 25.36
CA ASP A 168 -3.62 35.03 25.18
C ASP A 168 -4.41 34.26 24.11
N TYR A 169 -3.76 33.89 23.00
CA TYR A 169 -4.39 33.09 21.95
C TYR A 169 -4.82 31.73 22.47
N LEU A 170 -3.95 31.05 23.22
CA LEU A 170 -4.23 29.73 23.79
C LEU A 170 -5.34 29.80 24.84
N GLU A 171 -5.30 30.79 25.72
CA GLU A 171 -6.34 30.98 26.74
C GLU A 171 -7.71 31.20 26.10
N ARG A 172 -7.79 32.01 25.03
CA ARG A 172 -9.04 32.21 24.30
C ARG A 172 -9.57 30.91 23.70
N ARG A 173 -8.71 30.08 23.12
CA ARG A 173 -9.13 28.78 22.56
C ARG A 173 -9.61 27.82 23.65
N GLU A 174 -8.93 27.80 24.79
CA GLU A 174 -9.33 26.98 25.93
C GLU A 174 -10.69 27.43 26.49
N ARG A 175 -10.93 28.73 26.61
CA ARG A 175 -12.23 29.28 27.03
C ARG A 175 -13.36 28.91 26.07
N VAL A 176 -13.14 29.02 24.76
CA VAL A 176 -14.12 28.59 23.74
C VAL A 176 -14.41 27.10 23.85
N PHE A 177 -13.37 26.26 24.00
CA PHE A 177 -13.54 24.81 24.15
C PHE A 177 -14.33 24.45 25.42
N LYS A 178 -14.00 25.07 26.56
CA LYS A 178 -14.74 24.87 27.83
C LYS A 178 -16.19 25.31 27.71
N PHE A 179 -16.45 26.43 27.03
CA PHE A 179 -17.81 26.91 26.82
C PHE A 179 -18.61 25.98 25.88
N ASP A 180 -18.00 25.46 24.81
CA ASP A 180 -18.64 24.44 23.95
C ASP A 180 -19.00 23.17 24.74
N ALA A 181 -18.08 22.68 25.58
CA ALA A 181 -18.35 21.54 26.46
C ALA A 181 -19.49 21.83 27.45
N TYR A 182 -19.53 23.04 28.02
CA TYR A 182 -20.63 23.48 28.88
C TYR A 182 -21.97 23.51 28.12
N LEU A 183 -22.00 24.05 26.89
CA LEU A 183 -23.23 24.07 26.08
C LEU A 183 -23.74 22.67 25.77
N LYS A 184 -22.83 21.72 25.45
CA LYS A 184 -23.19 20.30 25.24
C LYS A 184 -23.83 19.65 26.45
N TRP A 185 -23.38 20.02 27.66
CA TRP A 185 -23.93 19.51 28.91
C TRP A 185 -25.24 20.22 29.31
N ALA A 186 -25.27 21.56 29.22
CA ALA A 186 -26.38 22.38 29.69
C ALA A 186 -27.58 22.40 28.73
N ILE A 187 -27.35 22.20 27.43
CA ILE A 187 -28.38 22.25 26.38
C ILE A 187 -28.35 20.92 25.60
N PRO A 188 -29.18 19.93 25.98
CA PRO A 188 -29.21 18.62 25.34
C PRO A 188 -29.42 18.68 23.83
N GLU A 189 -30.20 19.64 23.31
CA GLU A 189 -30.44 19.82 21.88
C GLU A 189 -29.17 20.23 21.12
N TYR A 190 -28.33 21.07 21.74
CA TYR A 190 -27.04 21.48 21.17
C TYR A 190 -26.07 20.29 21.12
N GLY A 191 -25.97 19.55 22.22
CA GLY A 191 -25.15 18.33 22.29
C GLY A 191 -25.59 17.28 21.28
N GLU A 192 -26.89 17.07 21.13
CA GLU A 192 -27.46 16.12 20.18
C GLU A 192 -27.26 16.56 18.71
N HIS A 193 -27.35 17.86 18.41
CA HIS A 193 -27.04 18.37 17.08
C HIS A 193 -25.55 18.18 16.71
N ASP A 194 -24.63 18.50 17.62
CA ASP A 194 -23.18 18.27 17.41
C ASP A 194 -22.86 16.77 17.26
N ARG A 195 -23.52 15.92 18.08
CA ARG A 195 -23.43 14.47 17.96
C ARG A 195 -23.92 13.98 16.60
N ARG A 196 -25.08 14.43 16.11
CA ARG A 196 -25.56 14.06 14.77
C ARG A 196 -24.65 14.55 13.66
N GLN A 197 -24.06 15.74 13.77
CA GLN A 197 -23.10 16.23 12.77
C GLN A 197 -21.82 15.39 12.75
N SER A 198 -21.29 15.03 13.94
CA SER A 198 -20.12 14.15 14.05
C SER A 198 -20.44 12.73 13.59
N GLU A 199 -21.58 12.16 13.97
CA GLU A 199 -22.07 10.86 13.49
C GLU A 199 -22.33 10.86 11.97
N ALA A 200 -22.84 11.95 11.40
CA ALA A 200 -23.02 12.09 9.96
C ALA A 200 -21.66 12.10 9.22
N LEU A 201 -20.64 12.75 9.79
CA LEU A 201 -19.27 12.71 9.29
C LEU A 201 -18.61 11.33 9.46
N ILE A 202 -18.98 10.60 10.52
CA ILE A 202 -18.45 9.28 10.89
C ILE A 202 -19.26 8.12 10.31
N THR A 203 -20.38 8.36 9.59
CA THR A 203 -21.26 7.30 9.04
C THR A 203 -20.42 6.18 8.44
N LYS A 204 -20.32 5.09 9.21
CA LYS A 204 -19.42 3.97 8.92
C LYS A 204 -19.86 3.42 7.58
N LYS A 205 -19.08 3.67 6.54
CA LYS A 205 -19.31 3.04 5.25
C LYS A 205 -19.21 1.54 5.47
N SER A 206 -20.19 0.80 4.99
CA SER A 206 -20.23 -0.65 5.14
C SER A 206 -18.87 -1.24 4.72
N PRO A 207 -18.37 -2.27 5.42
CA PRO A 207 -17.17 -2.97 4.98
C PRO A 207 -17.32 -3.50 3.55
N GLY A 208 -16.20 -3.65 2.85
CA GLY A 208 -16.16 -4.20 1.48
C GLY A 208 -15.97 -3.15 0.39
N TRP A 209 -15.89 -3.64 -0.85
CA TRP A 209 -15.58 -2.82 -2.02
C TRP A 209 -16.77 -2.03 -2.54
N HIS A 210 -16.52 -0.75 -2.82
CA HIS A 210 -17.50 0.17 -3.35
C HIS A 210 -16.98 0.83 -4.63
N VAL A 211 -17.85 0.89 -5.64
CA VAL A 211 -17.67 1.73 -6.84
C VAL A 211 -18.60 2.93 -6.78
N ALA A 212 -18.37 3.93 -7.64
CA ALA A 212 -19.25 5.09 -7.71
C ALA A 212 -20.69 4.68 -8.08
N LYS A 213 -21.71 5.32 -7.50
CA LYS A 213 -23.13 5.07 -7.83
C LYS A 213 -23.42 5.25 -9.31
N GLN A 214 -22.78 6.23 -9.93
CA GLN A 214 -22.82 6.48 -11.36
C GLN A 214 -21.38 6.51 -11.88
N SER A 215 -21.16 5.86 -13.02
CA SER A 215 -19.85 5.91 -13.66
C SER A 215 -19.55 7.31 -14.20
N PRO A 216 -18.35 7.86 -13.96
CA PRO A 216 -17.90 9.08 -14.62
C PRO A 216 -17.49 8.87 -16.08
N PHE A 217 -17.39 7.61 -16.54
CA PHE A 217 -17.06 7.26 -17.91
C PHE A 217 -18.31 6.92 -18.70
N LYS A 218 -18.26 7.17 -20.02
CA LYS A 218 -19.27 6.63 -20.93
C LYS A 218 -19.15 5.09 -20.95
N PRO A 219 -20.27 4.36 -21.11
CA PRO A 219 -20.22 2.92 -21.32
C PRO A 219 -19.28 2.55 -22.46
N ALA A 220 -18.50 1.49 -22.29
CA ALA A 220 -17.52 1.02 -23.26
C ALA A 220 -18.12 -0.09 -24.12
N SER A 221 -18.00 0.02 -25.45
CA SER A 221 -18.40 -1.04 -26.38
C SER A 221 -17.35 -2.16 -26.42
N LEU A 222 -17.77 -3.39 -26.71
CA LEU A 222 -16.86 -4.55 -26.77
C LEU A 222 -15.65 -4.36 -27.71
N PRO A 223 -15.79 -3.75 -28.91
CA PRO A 223 -14.64 -3.55 -29.81
C PRO A 223 -13.57 -2.60 -29.27
N CYS A 224 -13.88 -1.72 -28.31
CA CYS A 224 -12.92 -0.77 -27.77
C CYS A 224 -12.10 -1.32 -26.59
N LEU A 225 -12.46 -2.50 -26.05
CA LEU A 225 -11.83 -3.06 -24.86
C LEU A 225 -10.33 -3.31 -25.06
N GLU A 226 -9.94 -3.81 -26.22
CA GLU A 226 -8.54 -4.08 -26.54
C GLU A 226 -7.72 -2.79 -26.69
N SER A 227 -8.22 -1.83 -27.47
CA SER A 227 -7.46 -0.60 -27.77
C SER A 227 -7.37 0.35 -26.57
N VAL A 228 -8.41 0.38 -25.72
CA VAL A 228 -8.49 1.30 -24.59
C VAL A 228 -7.90 0.69 -23.31
N PHE A 229 -8.29 -0.54 -22.98
CA PHE A 229 -7.91 -1.19 -21.71
C PHE A 229 -6.79 -2.23 -21.89
N GLY A 230 -6.42 -2.58 -23.12
CA GLY A 230 -5.51 -3.70 -23.39
C GLY A 230 -6.12 -5.06 -23.02
N VAL A 231 -7.45 -5.14 -22.99
CA VAL A 231 -8.19 -6.37 -22.65
C VAL A 231 -8.36 -7.18 -23.93
N ARG A 232 -7.66 -8.31 -24.03
CA ARG A 232 -7.76 -9.25 -25.15
C ARG A 232 -8.55 -10.47 -24.71
N TRP A 233 -9.26 -11.09 -25.65
CA TRP A 233 -10.02 -12.32 -25.44
C TRP A 233 -11.04 -12.20 -24.29
N PHE A 234 -11.72 -11.06 -24.22
CA PHE A 234 -12.74 -10.80 -23.22
C PHE A 234 -13.84 -11.86 -23.25
N ASP A 235 -14.30 -12.26 -24.44
CA ASP A 235 -15.37 -13.25 -24.62
C ASP A 235 -15.00 -14.63 -24.08
N TYR A 236 -13.72 -15.01 -24.20
CA TYR A 236 -13.20 -16.25 -23.62
C TYR A 236 -13.18 -16.17 -22.09
N ALA A 237 -12.67 -15.07 -21.53
CA ALA A 237 -12.64 -14.87 -20.08
C ALA A 237 -14.04 -14.77 -19.47
N LEU A 238 -15.00 -14.20 -20.21
CA LEU A 238 -16.40 -14.12 -19.79
C LEU A 238 -17.06 -15.50 -19.82
N SER A 239 -16.83 -16.28 -20.88
CA SER A 239 -17.31 -17.67 -20.95
C SER A 239 -16.79 -18.49 -19.78
N GLU A 240 -15.48 -18.48 -19.51
CA GLU A 240 -14.84 -19.22 -18.40
C GLU A 240 -15.40 -18.79 -17.03
N PHE A 241 -15.55 -17.48 -16.80
CA PHE A 241 -16.17 -16.95 -15.58
C PHE A 241 -17.64 -17.40 -15.44
N SER A 242 -18.41 -17.31 -16.53
CA SER A 242 -19.84 -17.63 -16.51
C SER A 242 -20.09 -19.12 -16.25
N GLU A 243 -19.27 -20.00 -16.82
CA GLU A 243 -19.32 -21.44 -16.56
C GLU A 243 -18.92 -21.77 -15.12
N LYS A 244 -17.82 -21.18 -14.63
CA LYS A 244 -17.27 -21.50 -13.30
C LYS A 244 -18.13 -20.94 -12.16
N GLU A 245 -18.53 -19.68 -12.23
CA GLU A 245 -19.11 -18.96 -11.10
C GLU A 245 -20.65 -18.87 -11.17
N LEU A 246 -21.24 -18.90 -12.36
CA LEU A 246 -22.69 -18.75 -12.55
C LEU A 246 -23.38 -20.04 -13.03
N GLY A 247 -22.63 -21.04 -13.49
CA GLY A 247 -23.17 -22.28 -14.06
C GLY A 247 -24.03 -22.07 -15.32
N ARG A 248 -23.92 -20.91 -15.98
CA ARG A 248 -24.66 -20.56 -17.19
C ARG A 248 -23.81 -19.67 -18.09
N ASN A 249 -24.01 -19.76 -19.40
CA ASN A 249 -23.31 -18.89 -20.35
C ASN A 249 -23.92 -17.49 -20.37
N ILE A 250 -23.08 -16.46 -20.49
CA ILE A 250 -23.49 -15.08 -20.73
C ILE A 250 -23.14 -14.72 -22.18
N GLU A 251 -24.15 -14.53 -23.00
CA GLU A 251 -23.99 -14.00 -24.35
C GLU A 251 -24.15 -12.48 -24.34
N LEU A 252 -23.18 -11.77 -24.91
CA LEU A 252 -23.26 -10.33 -25.13
C LEU A 252 -23.48 -10.07 -26.62
N ALA A 253 -24.43 -9.20 -26.94
CA ALA A 253 -24.66 -8.76 -28.30
C ALA A 253 -23.60 -7.72 -28.72
N ALA A 254 -23.38 -7.57 -30.03
CA ALA A 254 -22.39 -6.62 -30.56
C ALA A 254 -22.68 -5.15 -30.19
N TRP A 255 -23.93 -4.82 -29.85
CA TRP A 255 -24.39 -3.49 -29.46
C TRP A 255 -24.41 -3.28 -27.94
N ASP A 256 -24.05 -4.30 -27.15
CA ASP A 256 -23.94 -4.15 -25.71
C ASP A 256 -22.76 -3.27 -25.32
N ALA A 257 -22.96 -2.54 -24.22
CA ALA A 257 -21.95 -1.68 -23.64
C ALA A 257 -21.80 -1.98 -22.14
N LEU A 258 -20.54 -2.03 -21.70
CA LEU A 258 -20.18 -2.28 -20.32
C LEU A 258 -20.13 -0.95 -19.55
N THR A 259 -20.68 -0.92 -18.34
CA THR A 259 -20.54 0.25 -17.47
C THR A 259 -19.20 0.17 -16.76
N ILE A 260 -18.24 1.04 -17.10
CA ILE A 260 -16.85 0.98 -16.59
C ILE A 260 -16.65 1.91 -15.40
N PHE A 261 -15.82 1.56 -14.43
CA PHE A 261 -15.46 2.42 -13.29
C PHE A 261 -13.94 2.68 -13.23
N PRO A 262 -13.50 3.92 -12.90
CA PRO A 262 -12.07 4.26 -12.83
C PRO A 262 -11.34 3.66 -11.63
N LYS A 263 -12.07 3.37 -10.55
CA LYS A 263 -11.53 2.91 -9.27
C LYS A 263 -12.59 2.21 -8.45
N ALA A 264 -12.13 1.38 -7.52
CA ALA A 264 -12.92 0.85 -6.41
C ALA A 264 -12.24 1.21 -5.08
N THR A 265 -13.04 1.42 -4.04
CA THR A 265 -12.56 1.75 -2.70
C THR A 265 -13.19 0.81 -1.68
N GLN A 266 -12.37 0.19 -0.85
CA GLN A 266 -12.81 -0.64 0.27
C GLN A 266 -12.57 0.07 1.59
N TYR A 267 -13.49 -0.14 2.53
CA TYR A 267 -13.29 0.18 3.94
C TYR A 267 -12.98 -1.11 4.66
N LEU A 268 -11.76 -1.20 5.20
CA LEU A 268 -11.37 -2.34 6.03
C LEU A 268 -11.81 -2.04 7.46
N GLN A 269 -12.65 -2.92 7.98
CA GLN A 269 -13.01 -2.97 9.39
C GLN A 269 -12.32 -4.23 9.92
N ASP A 270 -11.05 -4.09 10.30
CA ASP A 270 -10.21 -5.19 10.79
C ASP A 270 -9.87 -4.92 12.26
N ASP A 271 -9.90 -5.95 13.10
CA ASP A 271 -9.64 -5.87 14.55
C ASP A 271 -8.20 -5.42 14.85
N LEU A 272 -7.30 -5.52 13.86
CA LEU A 272 -5.93 -5.00 13.91
C LEU A 272 -5.85 -3.47 13.77
N THR A 273 -6.93 -2.80 13.38
CA THR A 273 -6.95 -1.34 13.19
C THR A 273 -7.43 -0.61 14.43
N LEU A 274 -6.49 -0.04 15.20
CA LEU A 274 -6.80 1.02 16.18
C LEU A 274 -7.16 2.35 15.48
N GLU A 275 -6.79 2.52 14.21
CA GLU A 275 -7.24 3.64 13.38
C GLU A 275 -8.58 3.31 12.72
N ALA A 276 -9.66 3.91 13.22
CA ALA A 276 -10.94 3.89 12.54
C ALA A 276 -10.80 4.42 11.10
N GLY A 277 -11.00 3.55 10.11
CA GLY A 277 -11.20 3.94 8.71
C GLY A 277 -10.00 3.80 7.77
N PHE A 278 -9.24 2.70 7.83
CA PHE A 278 -8.32 2.37 6.74
C PHE A 278 -9.11 2.16 5.43
N THR A 279 -8.82 3.01 4.45
CA THR A 279 -9.40 2.91 3.11
C THR A 279 -8.39 2.33 2.15
N ASP A 280 -8.75 1.23 1.51
CA ASP A 280 -7.98 0.68 0.41
C ASP A 280 -8.58 1.13 -0.93
N THR A 281 -7.76 1.42 -1.94
CA THR A 281 -8.23 1.91 -3.24
C THR A 281 -7.29 1.51 -4.35
N PHE A 282 -7.83 0.84 -5.36
CA PHE A 282 -7.14 0.58 -6.62
C PHE A 282 -7.81 1.26 -7.80
N HIS A 283 -6.99 1.55 -8.81
CA HIS A 283 -7.37 2.21 -10.04
C HIS A 283 -7.27 1.26 -11.25
N ALA A 284 -8.23 1.40 -12.16
CA ALA A 284 -8.22 0.79 -13.49
C ALA A 284 -8.64 1.84 -14.52
N SER A 285 -7.78 2.85 -14.71
CA SER A 285 -8.10 4.03 -15.52
C SER A 285 -7.18 4.13 -16.75
N PRO A 286 -7.71 3.89 -17.96
CA PRO A 286 -6.95 4.06 -19.19
C PRO A 286 -6.81 5.54 -19.56
N HIS A 287 -5.73 5.89 -20.26
CA HIS A 287 -5.45 7.25 -20.73
C HIS A 287 -6.57 7.81 -21.63
N ALA A 288 -7.12 6.97 -22.51
CA ALA A 288 -8.05 7.39 -23.56
C ALA A 288 -9.43 7.87 -23.05
N LEU A 289 -9.80 7.55 -21.81
CA LEU A 289 -11.10 7.92 -21.23
C LEU A 289 -11.03 9.08 -20.24
N MET A 290 -9.84 9.64 -20.03
CA MET A 290 -9.64 10.75 -19.10
C MET A 290 -9.86 12.10 -19.78
N THR A 291 -10.56 13.01 -19.08
CA THR A 291 -10.65 14.42 -19.52
C THR A 291 -9.28 15.09 -19.45
N ARG A 292 -9.05 16.14 -20.25
CA ARG A 292 -7.77 16.88 -20.32
C ARG A 292 -7.26 17.34 -18.94
N LEU A 293 -8.15 17.84 -18.08
CA LEU A 293 -7.82 18.22 -16.69
C LEU A 293 -7.47 17.02 -15.78
N SER A 294 -8.04 15.85 -16.07
CA SER A 294 -7.72 14.60 -15.36
C SER A 294 -6.38 14.02 -15.83
N LEU A 295 -6.07 14.13 -17.13
CA LEU A 295 -4.80 13.72 -17.74
C LEU A 295 -3.60 14.52 -17.20
N GLU A 296 -3.78 15.82 -16.97
CA GLU A 296 -2.76 16.67 -16.36
C GLU A 296 -2.48 16.33 -14.88
N ARG A 297 -3.44 15.69 -14.20
CA ARG A 297 -3.35 15.35 -12.76
C ARG A 297 -3.11 13.87 -12.48
N ARG A 298 -3.52 12.96 -13.38
CA ARG A 298 -3.49 11.50 -13.24
C ARG A 298 -3.21 10.86 -14.61
N GLY A 299 -2.16 10.05 -14.68
CA GLY A 299 -1.83 9.28 -15.89
C GLY A 299 -2.64 7.98 -16.02
N LYS A 300 -2.32 7.20 -17.07
CA LYS A 300 -2.74 5.80 -17.20
C LYS A 300 -2.35 5.04 -15.93
N ARG A 301 -3.30 4.40 -15.26
CA ARG A 301 -3.02 3.72 -13.99
C ARG A 301 -3.81 2.42 -13.86
N PHE A 302 -3.06 1.34 -13.71
CA PHE A 302 -3.55 -0.02 -13.49
C PHE A 302 -2.82 -0.55 -12.26
N ASP A 303 -3.56 -0.66 -11.16
CA ASP A 303 -3.01 -1.09 -9.89
C ASP A 303 -3.09 -2.63 -9.75
N THR A 304 -2.29 -3.18 -8.84
CA THR A 304 -2.23 -4.62 -8.55
C THR A 304 -3.00 -4.97 -7.28
N VAL A 305 -3.64 -6.14 -7.29
CA VAL A 305 -4.51 -6.62 -6.21
C VAL A 305 -4.25 -8.08 -5.87
N LEU A 306 -4.59 -8.46 -4.64
CA LEU A 306 -4.71 -9.84 -4.20
C LEU A 306 -6.17 -10.27 -4.30
N ILE A 307 -6.39 -11.39 -4.98
CA ILE A 307 -7.73 -11.95 -5.23
C ILE A 307 -7.76 -13.34 -4.63
N GLN A 308 -8.84 -13.66 -3.92
CA GLN A 308 -9.03 -14.95 -3.29
C GLN A 308 -9.49 -15.98 -4.34
N ARG A 309 -8.83 -17.15 -4.40
CA ARG A 309 -9.12 -18.23 -5.37
C ARG A 309 -10.43 -18.97 -5.09
N GLU A 310 -10.64 -19.25 -3.80
CA GLU A 310 -11.79 -19.99 -3.29
C GLU A 310 -12.35 -19.25 -2.08
N ARG A 311 -13.67 -19.06 -2.03
CA ARG A 311 -14.39 -18.41 -0.93
C ARG A 311 -14.39 -19.31 0.32
N ALA A 312 -13.22 -19.48 0.92
CA ALA A 312 -13.06 -20.05 2.25
C ALA A 312 -12.97 -18.91 3.27
N ASP A 313 -13.84 -18.95 4.29
CA ASP A 313 -13.97 -17.90 5.31
C ASP A 313 -12.70 -17.68 6.15
N SER A 314 -11.73 -18.61 6.11
CA SER A 314 -10.52 -18.58 6.95
C SER A 314 -9.20 -18.67 6.18
N SER A 315 -9.15 -18.32 4.89
CA SER A 315 -7.88 -18.30 4.16
C SER A 315 -6.99 -17.14 4.63
N TYR A 316 -5.87 -17.45 5.26
CA TYR A 316 -4.83 -16.50 5.66
C TYR A 316 -3.51 -16.92 4.99
N GLY A 317 -2.74 -15.95 4.50
CA GLY A 317 -1.53 -16.22 3.73
C GLY A 317 -1.73 -16.22 2.22
N ILE A 318 -0.61 -16.27 1.48
CA ILE A 318 -0.58 -16.13 0.01
C ILE A 318 -1.14 -17.35 -0.75
N LYS A 319 -1.29 -18.51 -0.08
CA LYS A 319 -1.59 -19.81 -0.69
C LYS A 319 -2.89 -19.81 -1.50
N ASP A 320 -3.91 -19.19 -0.93
CA ASP A 320 -5.27 -19.15 -1.52
C ASP A 320 -5.50 -17.89 -2.35
N HIS A 321 -4.43 -17.16 -2.67
CA HIS A 321 -4.52 -15.87 -3.34
C HIS A 321 -3.78 -15.86 -4.68
N ILE A 322 -4.30 -15.08 -5.61
CA ILE A 322 -3.64 -14.72 -6.85
C ILE A 322 -3.31 -13.24 -6.84
N VAL A 323 -2.19 -12.91 -7.47
CA VAL A 323 -1.86 -11.53 -7.79
C VAL A 323 -2.39 -11.23 -9.19
N GLY A 324 -3.09 -10.11 -9.34
CA GLY A 324 -3.60 -9.63 -10.62
C GLY A 324 -3.34 -8.14 -10.81
N GLU A 325 -3.00 -7.74 -12.04
CA GLU A 325 -3.05 -6.34 -12.46
C GLU A 325 -4.46 -6.03 -12.98
N VAL A 326 -5.17 -5.12 -12.33
CA VAL A 326 -6.54 -4.80 -12.72
C VAL A 326 -6.53 -3.92 -13.98
N ARG A 327 -7.14 -4.42 -15.05
CA ARG A 327 -7.26 -3.68 -16.33
C ARG A 327 -8.59 -2.99 -16.48
N MET A 328 -9.65 -3.52 -15.88
CA MET A 328 -11.00 -2.97 -16.01
C MET A 328 -11.84 -3.30 -14.80
N ILE A 329 -12.64 -2.33 -14.33
CA ILE A 329 -13.70 -2.53 -13.34
C ILE A 329 -15.01 -2.23 -14.06
N PHE A 330 -15.97 -3.14 -14.05
CA PHE A 330 -17.16 -2.99 -14.88
C PHE A 330 -18.40 -3.65 -14.30
N LYS A 331 -19.57 -3.25 -14.80
CA LYS A 331 -20.84 -3.97 -14.65
C LYS A 331 -21.32 -4.44 -16.01
N LEU A 332 -21.87 -5.64 -16.03
CA LEU A 332 -22.53 -6.20 -17.20
C LEU A 332 -23.89 -5.50 -17.44
N PRO A 333 -24.42 -5.56 -18.67
CA PRO A 333 -25.76 -5.08 -18.98
C PRO A 333 -26.83 -5.74 -18.09
N PRO A 334 -27.94 -5.03 -17.77
CA PRO A 334 -28.97 -5.55 -16.86
C PRO A 334 -29.58 -6.89 -17.28
N HIS A 335 -29.66 -7.17 -18.58
CA HIS A 335 -30.24 -8.42 -19.09
C HIS A 335 -29.38 -9.65 -18.74
N CYS A 336 -28.09 -9.48 -18.42
CA CYS A 336 -27.21 -10.56 -17.98
C CYS A 336 -27.55 -11.04 -16.56
N ARG A 337 -28.30 -10.26 -15.76
CA ARG A 337 -28.67 -10.57 -14.35
C ARG A 337 -27.46 -10.81 -13.45
N VAL A 338 -26.47 -9.92 -13.52
CA VAL A 338 -25.30 -9.87 -12.63
C VAL A 338 -25.18 -8.43 -12.12
N ASP A 339 -25.63 -8.19 -10.90
CA ASP A 339 -25.68 -6.84 -10.32
C ASP A 339 -24.35 -6.40 -9.72
N ASP A 340 -23.55 -7.38 -9.27
CA ASP A 340 -22.26 -7.14 -8.64
C ASP A 340 -21.22 -6.62 -9.67
N PRO A 341 -20.41 -5.61 -9.29
CA PRO A 341 -19.28 -5.20 -10.11
C PRO A 341 -18.29 -6.35 -10.29
N LEU A 342 -17.73 -6.44 -11.49
CA LEU A 342 -16.70 -7.38 -11.88
C LEU A 342 -15.38 -6.66 -12.14
N VAL A 343 -14.28 -7.41 -12.05
CA VAL A 343 -12.94 -6.95 -12.40
C VAL A 343 -12.32 -7.87 -13.45
N PHE A 344 -11.76 -7.27 -14.50
CA PHE A 344 -10.89 -7.99 -15.44
C PHE A 344 -9.44 -7.76 -15.02
N VAL A 345 -8.71 -8.86 -14.83
CA VAL A 345 -7.34 -8.82 -14.31
C VAL A 345 -6.40 -9.62 -15.19
N ASN A 346 -5.20 -9.08 -15.42
CA ASN A 346 -4.09 -9.84 -15.97
C ASN A 346 -3.41 -10.58 -14.82
N ILE A 347 -3.45 -11.91 -14.85
CA ILE A 347 -2.99 -12.73 -13.73
C ILE A 347 -1.47 -12.97 -13.76
N PHE A 348 -0.90 -13.06 -12.58
CA PHE A 348 0.47 -13.52 -12.36
C PHE A 348 0.44 -15.00 -11.98
N HIS A 349 1.54 -15.71 -12.22
CA HIS A 349 1.77 -17.00 -11.59
C HIS A 349 1.84 -16.77 -10.08
N SER A 350 0.93 -17.39 -9.33
CA SER A 350 1.02 -17.37 -7.87
C SER A 350 2.29 -18.09 -7.42
N PRO A 351 2.91 -17.65 -6.31
CA PRO A 351 3.86 -18.48 -5.61
C PRO A 351 3.13 -19.77 -5.19
N THR A 352 3.64 -20.94 -5.56
CA THR A 352 3.09 -22.22 -5.06
C THR A 352 3.28 -22.26 -3.54
N SER A 353 2.33 -22.86 -2.82
CA SER A 353 2.28 -22.94 -1.34
C SER A 353 3.56 -23.43 -0.66
N ASP A 354 4.39 -24.16 -1.39
CA ASP A 354 5.58 -24.85 -0.88
C ASP A 354 6.88 -24.08 -1.19
N ALA A 355 6.78 -23.02 -2.01
CA ALA A 355 7.93 -22.20 -2.36
C ALA A 355 8.19 -21.18 -1.25
N LEU A 356 9.20 -21.45 -0.43
CA LEU A 356 9.72 -20.46 0.53
C LEU A 356 10.08 -19.15 -0.18
N PRO A 357 9.81 -17.99 0.43
CA PRO A 357 10.21 -16.71 -0.14
C PRO A 357 11.72 -16.70 -0.44
N PRO A 358 12.14 -16.24 -1.63
CA PRO A 358 13.55 -16.20 -2.00
C PRO A 358 14.36 -15.37 -1.00
N GLN A 359 15.46 -15.95 -0.53
CA GLN A 359 16.51 -15.19 0.13
C GLN A 359 17.27 -14.35 -0.91
N PRO A 360 17.85 -13.20 -0.51
CA PRO A 360 17.90 -12.63 0.84
C PRO A 360 16.69 -11.75 1.23
N THR A 361 15.77 -11.48 0.29
CA THR A 361 14.70 -10.49 0.47
C THR A 361 13.52 -11.00 1.30
N GLY A 362 13.29 -12.31 1.36
CA GLY A 362 12.14 -12.87 2.09
C GLY A 362 10.78 -12.46 1.51
N MET A 363 10.74 -11.91 0.29
CA MET A 363 9.52 -11.50 -0.39
C MET A 363 9.15 -12.50 -1.49
N TYR A 364 7.88 -12.92 -1.56
CA TYR A 364 7.41 -13.85 -2.57
C TYR A 364 7.65 -13.32 -3.99
N ARG A 365 8.15 -14.19 -4.87
CA ARG A 365 8.33 -13.86 -6.29
C ARG A 365 7.07 -14.19 -7.07
N VAL A 366 6.64 -13.25 -7.90
CA VAL A 366 5.53 -13.44 -8.85
C VAL A 366 5.99 -13.10 -10.26
N ARG A 367 5.47 -13.82 -11.25
CA ARG A 367 5.82 -13.63 -12.66
C ARG A 367 4.57 -13.51 -13.50
N ARG A 368 4.53 -12.58 -14.44
CA ARG A 368 3.39 -12.42 -15.37
C ARG A 368 3.07 -13.73 -16.07
N ARG A 369 1.78 -14.09 -16.15
CA ARG A 369 1.33 -15.28 -16.89
C ARG A 369 1.04 -14.90 -18.33
N ARG A 370 1.60 -15.66 -19.28
CA ARG A 370 1.43 -15.46 -20.72
C ARG A 370 0.88 -16.71 -21.38
N TRP A 371 0.07 -16.51 -22.41
CA TRP A 371 -0.29 -17.60 -23.32
C TRP A 371 0.95 -18.08 -24.08
N PRO A 372 1.05 -19.39 -24.39
CA PRO A 372 2.13 -19.92 -25.21
C PRO A 372 2.28 -19.16 -26.53
N ALA A 373 3.48 -19.12 -27.10
CA ALA A 373 3.77 -18.37 -28.35
C ALA A 373 2.85 -18.75 -29.53
N LYS A 374 2.33 -19.99 -29.54
CA LYS A 374 1.32 -20.48 -30.50
C LYS A 374 0.05 -19.63 -30.52
N TYR A 375 -0.24 -18.93 -29.44
CA TYR A 375 -1.46 -18.18 -29.17
C TYR A 375 -1.18 -16.70 -28.88
N SER A 376 -0.15 -16.11 -29.48
CA SER A 376 0.14 -14.65 -29.51
C SER A 376 0.89 -14.01 -28.33
N ASN A 377 1.42 -14.78 -27.36
CA ASN A 377 2.32 -14.30 -26.28
C ASN A 377 1.74 -13.14 -25.42
N HIS A 378 0.41 -13.00 -25.35
CA HIS A 378 -0.26 -12.00 -24.52
C HIS A 378 -0.45 -12.46 -23.07
N TYR A 379 -0.75 -11.52 -22.18
CA TYR A 379 -1.06 -11.82 -20.79
C TYR A 379 -2.36 -12.61 -20.68
N VAL A 380 -2.39 -13.56 -19.75
CA VAL A 380 -3.61 -14.31 -19.44
C VAL A 380 -4.51 -13.39 -18.62
N GLY A 381 -5.71 -13.15 -19.14
CA GLY A 381 -6.74 -12.34 -18.50
C GLY A 381 -7.85 -13.20 -17.93
N GLN A 382 -8.40 -12.82 -16.78
CA GLN A 382 -9.49 -13.52 -16.12
C GLN A 382 -10.46 -12.52 -15.47
N ILE A 383 -11.72 -12.92 -15.29
CA ILE A 383 -12.76 -12.11 -14.65
C ILE A 383 -13.06 -12.67 -13.26
N PHE A 384 -13.21 -11.78 -12.29
CA PHE A 384 -13.59 -12.10 -10.90
C PHE A 384 -14.69 -11.15 -10.43
N PHE A 385 -15.43 -11.53 -9.39
CA PHE A 385 -16.24 -10.55 -8.70
C PHE A 385 -15.34 -9.55 -7.97
N LEU A 386 -15.80 -8.30 -7.90
CA LEU A 386 -15.10 -7.29 -7.11
C LEU A 386 -15.02 -7.69 -5.62
N SER A 387 -16.00 -8.46 -5.13
CA SER A 387 -16.00 -9.01 -3.77
C SER A 387 -14.88 -10.02 -3.50
N ASP A 388 -14.36 -10.69 -4.54
CA ASP A 388 -13.28 -11.68 -4.40
C ASP A 388 -11.91 -10.99 -4.27
N VAL A 389 -11.83 -9.69 -4.55
CA VAL A 389 -10.62 -8.89 -4.29
C VAL A 389 -10.49 -8.73 -2.78
N ARG A 390 -9.40 -9.24 -2.20
CA ARG A 390 -9.15 -9.11 -0.76
C ARG A 390 -8.62 -7.73 -0.40
N ARG A 391 -7.65 -7.24 -1.18
CA ARG A 391 -6.94 -5.97 -0.96
C ARG A 391 -6.05 -5.60 -2.14
N THR A 392 -5.53 -4.39 -2.15
CA THR A 392 -4.43 -4.02 -3.06
C THR A 392 -3.11 -4.60 -2.58
N CYS A 393 -2.17 -4.74 -3.52
CA CYS A 393 -0.79 -5.07 -3.23
C CYS A 393 0.16 -4.25 -4.09
N HIS A 394 1.40 -4.09 -3.62
CA HIS A 394 2.46 -3.44 -4.37
C HIS A 394 3.45 -4.48 -4.90
N LEU A 395 3.84 -4.34 -6.17
CA LEU A 395 4.84 -5.19 -6.80
C LEU A 395 6.14 -4.41 -7.00
N ILE A 396 7.24 -4.98 -6.54
CA ILE A 396 8.59 -4.43 -6.69
C ILE A 396 9.26 -5.15 -7.87
N PRO A 397 9.77 -4.44 -8.89
CA PRO A 397 10.47 -5.08 -9.99
C PRO A 397 11.68 -5.90 -9.52
N GLU A 398 11.84 -7.09 -10.07
CA GLU A 398 13.11 -7.80 -9.97
C GLU A 398 14.10 -7.18 -10.95
N PHE A 399 14.89 -6.21 -10.47
CA PHE A 399 15.77 -5.40 -11.31
C PHE A 399 16.86 -6.21 -12.03
N GLY A 400 17.19 -7.41 -11.53
CA GLY A 400 18.24 -8.26 -12.08
C GLY A 400 19.64 -7.66 -11.91
N GLY A 401 20.64 -8.30 -12.52
CA GLY A 401 22.04 -7.85 -12.47
C GLY A 401 22.41 -6.81 -13.54
N THR A 402 21.57 -6.63 -14.57
CA THR A 402 21.84 -5.67 -15.64
C THR A 402 21.17 -4.34 -15.33
N ARG A 403 21.98 -3.31 -15.09
CA ARG A 403 21.50 -1.95 -14.83
C ARG A 403 20.63 -1.44 -15.98
N ARG A 404 19.42 -0.99 -15.66
CA ARG A 404 18.56 -0.22 -16.57
C ARG A 404 18.57 1.25 -16.15
N VAL A 405 18.95 2.13 -17.07
CA VAL A 405 18.91 3.58 -16.83
C VAL A 405 17.46 4.02 -16.84
N TYR A 406 17.02 4.65 -15.76
CA TYR A 406 15.69 5.22 -15.69
C TYR A 406 15.66 6.61 -16.34
N SER A 407 14.66 6.85 -17.19
CA SER A 407 14.38 8.15 -17.79
C SER A 407 12.89 8.47 -17.67
N SER A 408 12.51 9.74 -17.84
CA SER A 408 11.10 10.15 -17.82
C SER A 408 10.26 9.49 -18.93
N ASN A 409 10.90 8.98 -19.98
CA ASN A 409 10.28 8.28 -21.10
C ASN A 409 10.31 6.75 -20.94
N SER A 410 10.88 6.24 -19.84
CA SER A 410 10.91 4.80 -19.58
C SER A 410 9.48 4.28 -19.37
N PRO A 411 9.12 3.10 -19.91
CA PRO A 411 7.82 2.51 -19.70
C PRO A 411 7.59 2.24 -18.20
N PRO A 412 6.33 2.23 -17.72
CA PRO A 412 6.01 1.86 -16.35
C PRO A 412 6.64 0.51 -15.98
N ALA A 413 7.08 0.35 -14.74
CA ALA A 413 7.73 -0.89 -14.31
C ALA A 413 6.89 -2.15 -14.56
N LEU A 414 5.57 -2.06 -14.38
CA LEU A 414 4.66 -3.15 -14.69
C LEU A 414 4.72 -3.57 -16.16
N GLU A 415 5.04 -2.68 -17.10
CA GLU A 415 5.21 -3.00 -18.52
C GLU A 415 6.65 -3.40 -18.87
N ALA A 416 7.63 -2.88 -18.13
CA ALA A 416 9.05 -3.09 -18.40
C ALA A 416 9.60 -4.42 -17.85
N TYR A 417 8.97 -4.99 -16.82
CA TYR A 417 9.46 -6.18 -16.12
C TYR A 417 8.42 -7.30 -16.15
N ASP A 418 8.91 -8.54 -16.15
CA ASP A 418 8.08 -9.76 -16.14
C ASP A 418 8.01 -10.43 -14.77
N SER A 419 9.01 -10.19 -13.93
CA SER A 419 9.15 -10.77 -12.60
C SER A 419 9.22 -9.67 -11.54
N PHE A 420 8.53 -9.92 -10.44
CA PHE A 420 8.37 -8.97 -9.34
C PHE A 420 8.44 -9.68 -7.99
N TYR A 421 8.81 -8.94 -6.96
CA TYR A 421 8.58 -9.31 -5.57
C TYR A 421 7.26 -8.72 -5.10
N LEU A 422 6.45 -9.52 -4.42
CA LEU A 422 5.28 -9.04 -3.69
C LEU A 422 5.74 -8.31 -2.43
N ASN A 423 5.40 -7.03 -2.31
CA ASN A 423 5.92 -6.17 -1.26
C ASN A 423 5.23 -6.45 0.09
N SER A 424 5.92 -7.16 0.99
CA SER A 424 5.47 -7.40 2.35
C SER A 424 5.52 -6.15 3.25
N PHE A 425 6.32 -5.15 2.89
CA PHE A 425 6.54 -3.95 3.71
C PHE A 425 5.67 -2.78 3.24
N LEU A 426 4.53 -3.03 2.58
CA LEU A 426 3.65 -1.94 2.15
C LEU A 426 2.92 -1.28 3.33
N ASP A 427 2.41 -2.11 4.23
CA ASP A 427 1.70 -1.77 5.47
C ASP A 427 1.70 -2.98 6.41
N TRP A 428 1.27 -2.79 7.66
CA TRP A 428 1.27 -3.85 8.68
C TRP A 428 0.41 -5.05 8.31
N HIS A 429 -0.73 -4.83 7.66
CA HIS A 429 -1.59 -5.92 7.21
C HIS A 429 -0.86 -6.76 6.15
N SER A 430 -0.17 -6.13 5.18
CA SER A 430 0.57 -6.85 4.13
C SER A 430 1.72 -7.63 4.75
N PHE A 431 2.37 -7.02 5.74
CA PHE A 431 3.49 -7.61 6.46
C PHE A 431 3.04 -8.87 7.21
N LEU A 432 2.04 -8.77 8.08
CA LEU A 432 1.53 -9.93 8.82
C LEU A 432 0.88 -10.98 7.92
N PHE A 433 0.17 -10.56 6.87
CA PHE A 433 -0.51 -11.46 5.95
C PHE A 433 0.47 -12.34 5.17
N LEU A 434 1.68 -11.84 4.87
CA LEU A 434 2.68 -12.57 4.08
C LEU A 434 3.74 -13.27 4.94
N GLN A 435 3.64 -13.19 6.27
CA GLN A 435 4.52 -13.91 7.22
C GLN A 435 3.90 -15.22 7.73
N ALA A 436 2.62 -15.46 7.42
CA ALA A 436 1.91 -16.71 7.69
C ALA A 436 1.86 -17.61 6.46
#